data_AF-A0A1U8A0Q8-F1
#
_entry.id   AF-A0A1U8A0Q8-F1
#
_cell.length_a   1.000
_cell.length_b   1.000
_cell.length_c   1.000
_cell.angle_alpha   90.00
_cell.angle_beta   90.00
_cell.angle_gamma   90.00
#
_symmetry.space_group_name_H-M   'P 1'
#
loop_
_entity.id
_entity.type
_entity.pdbx_description
1 polymer ?
#
loop_
_entity_poly.entity_id
_entity_poly.type
_entity_poly.pdbx_seq_one_letter_code
_entity_poly.pdbx_strand_id
1 'polypeptide(L)'
;MAGWDDSDLSSGSPSGSGAGDSSRIAARSLLGESFKDRMLLGIRICKEDLKRKIMMPQYLRLAMRDAIRFKDPNASDMYVGNGNEEAPQAPMVVFVNSRSGGRLGPFLKERLQELMGEEQVFDLSDVKPLDFVHYGLACLEKLADYGDDCAKDTRGKMRVVVAGGDGTVGWVLGSLAELYKHNREPVPPTGIIPLGTGNDLSRSFGWGGSFSFAWRSFVKRSLHKAVIGPICRLDSWRILVAMPAEESVELPHCLHYSEECTLDQELDIEGEYPESQTFFEGVFYNYFSIGMDAQVAYGFHHLRDEKPYLAQGPISNKLIYSGYGCSQGWFFTPCMSDPDLRGLKNILRLHIKKVNCSEWENVQVPSSVRAIVALNLHNYGSGRNPWGHLKPEYMEKRGFVEPNMDDGLLEIFGLKQGWHASFVMVELISAKHIAQIGNYKR
;
A
#
# COMPACT_ATOMS: atom_id res chain seq x y z
N MET A 1 62.04 41.55 25.99
CA MET A 1 61.01 41.06 26.91
C MET A 1 60.15 40.10 26.09
N ALA A 2 60.45 38.80 26.03
CA ALA A 2 60.20 37.77 27.05
C ALA A 2 58.74 37.85 27.55
N GLY A 3 57.90 36.83 27.51
CA GLY A 3 58.02 35.41 27.18
C GLY A 3 56.61 34.80 27.26
N TRP A 4 56.48 33.54 26.87
CA TRP A 4 55.31 32.70 27.14
C TRP A 4 55.16 32.44 28.65
N ASP A 5 53.94 32.16 29.13
CA ASP A 5 53.69 31.02 30.04
C ASP A 5 52.20 30.78 30.30
N ASP A 6 51.86 29.49 30.32
CA ASP A 6 50.65 28.86 30.85
C ASP A 6 50.54 29.04 32.38
N SER A 7 49.32 29.05 32.93
CA SER A 7 49.03 28.32 34.17
C SER A 7 47.54 28.32 34.54
N ASP A 8 47.15 27.15 35.05
CA ASP A 8 45.88 26.70 35.59
C ASP A 8 45.16 27.63 36.56
N LEU A 9 43.83 27.50 36.65
CA LEU A 9 43.12 27.64 37.92
C LEU A 9 41.94 26.64 38.06
N SER A 10 41.89 26.11 39.27
CA SER A 10 41.17 24.96 39.82
C SER A 10 39.68 25.12 40.15
N SER A 11 38.96 23.99 40.07
CA SER A 11 37.94 23.43 41.00
C SER A 11 36.83 24.28 41.66
N GLY A 12 35.58 23.80 41.54
CA GLY A 12 34.50 24.08 42.51
C GLY A 12 33.08 23.71 42.02
N SER A 13 32.58 22.51 42.38
CA SER A 13 31.20 21.99 42.22
C SER A 13 30.19 22.64 43.20
N PRO A 14 28.87 22.29 43.31
CA PRO A 14 28.00 21.39 42.52
C PRO A 14 26.53 21.92 42.30
N SER A 15 25.67 21.06 41.72
CA SER A 15 24.20 20.90 41.90
C SER A 15 23.29 21.20 40.70
N GLY A 16 22.34 20.28 40.44
CA GLY A 16 21.17 20.52 39.58
C GLY A 16 20.82 19.40 38.60
N SER A 17 20.12 18.39 39.09
CA SER A 17 19.54 17.23 38.39
C SER A 17 18.55 17.57 37.26
N GLY A 18 18.52 16.74 36.21
CA GLY A 18 17.31 16.59 35.38
C GLY A 18 17.51 16.33 33.88
N ALA A 19 18.35 15.37 33.47
CA ALA A 19 18.42 14.94 32.08
C ALA A 19 18.45 13.40 32.02
N GLY A 20 17.27 12.80 31.94
CA GLY A 20 17.16 11.35 31.84
C GLY A 20 15.71 10.91 31.71
N ASP A 21 15.02 11.27 30.63
CA ASP A 21 13.83 10.50 30.22
C ASP A 21 13.42 10.59 28.75
N SER A 22 13.88 11.56 27.94
CA SER A 22 13.45 11.62 26.52
C SER A 22 14.20 10.66 25.59
N SER A 23 15.44 10.26 25.91
CA SER A 23 16.24 9.36 25.06
C SER A 23 15.93 7.86 25.26
N ARG A 24 15.27 7.49 26.37
CA ARG A 24 14.87 6.09 26.64
C ARG A 24 13.53 5.71 26.00
N ILE A 25 12.69 6.68 25.66
CA ILE A 25 11.36 6.41 25.07
C ILE A 25 11.47 6.22 23.55
N ALA A 26 12.31 7.00 22.86
CA ALA A 26 12.52 6.85 21.40
C ALA A 26 13.31 5.58 21.01
N ALA A 27 14.20 5.09 21.87
CA ALA A 27 14.91 3.83 21.63
C ALA A 27 14.01 2.59 21.81
N ARG A 28 12.86 2.72 22.49
CA ARG A 28 11.93 1.61 22.72
C ARG A 28 11.01 1.32 21.53
N SER A 29 10.75 2.27 20.62
CA SER A 29 9.91 2.00 19.43
C SER A 29 10.71 1.28 18.34
N LEU A 30 11.94 1.71 18.06
CA LEU A 30 12.82 1.09 17.05
C LEU A 30 13.37 -0.29 17.46
N LEU A 31 13.55 -0.54 18.77
CA LEU A 31 13.91 -1.87 19.28
C LEU A 31 12.70 -2.80 19.43
N GLY A 32 11.48 -2.27 19.56
CA GLY A 32 10.25 -3.04 19.74
C GLY A 32 9.82 -3.82 18.49
N GLU A 33 10.05 -3.26 17.30
CA GLU A 33 9.76 -3.92 16.02
C GLU A 33 10.72 -5.07 15.72
N SER A 34 12.00 -4.91 16.07
CA SER A 34 13.00 -5.99 15.95
C SER A 34 12.80 -7.11 16.98
N PHE A 35 12.28 -6.80 18.18
CA PHE A 35 12.09 -7.79 19.23
C PHE A 35 10.90 -8.72 18.98
N LYS A 36 9.76 -8.20 18.48
CA LYS A 36 8.59 -9.04 18.14
C LYS A 36 8.85 -9.95 16.93
N ASP A 37 9.52 -9.44 15.89
CA ASP A 37 9.91 -10.27 14.75
C ASP A 37 11.04 -11.26 15.10
N ARG A 38 11.95 -10.93 16.04
CA ARG A 38 12.89 -11.91 16.64
C ARG A 38 12.19 -12.97 17.49
N MET A 39 11.10 -12.62 18.18
CA MET A 39 10.35 -13.58 19.00
C MET A 39 9.67 -14.65 18.13
N LEU A 40 9.26 -14.31 16.90
CA LEU A 40 8.72 -15.27 15.92
C LEU A 40 9.78 -16.09 15.18
N LEU A 41 11.05 -15.70 15.21
CA LEU A 41 12.15 -16.47 14.60
C LEU A 41 12.43 -17.79 15.34
N GLY A 42 12.02 -17.91 16.61
CA GLY A 42 12.20 -19.11 17.44
C GLY A 42 10.97 -20.02 17.60
N ILE A 43 9.78 -19.60 17.15
CA ILE A 43 8.55 -20.37 17.34
C ILE A 43 8.43 -21.43 16.22
N ARG A 44 8.53 -22.71 16.60
CA ARG A 44 8.27 -23.83 15.71
C ARG A 44 6.77 -23.97 15.49
N ILE A 45 6.26 -23.35 14.44
CA ILE A 45 4.83 -23.45 14.07
C ILE A 45 4.53 -24.88 13.60
N CYS A 46 3.68 -25.58 14.34
CA CYS A 46 3.20 -26.90 13.97
C CYS A 46 2.33 -26.79 12.71
N LYS A 47 2.66 -27.57 11.68
CA LYS A 47 1.94 -27.55 10.40
C LYS A 47 0.46 -27.89 10.61
N GLU A 48 0.18 -28.89 11.42
CA GLU A 48 -1.17 -29.44 11.58
C GLU A 48 -2.06 -28.54 12.44
N ASP A 49 -1.48 -27.87 13.44
CA ASP A 49 -2.19 -26.81 14.18
C ASP A 49 -2.54 -25.62 13.27
N LEU A 50 -1.60 -25.20 12.42
CA LEU A 50 -1.85 -24.13 11.46
C LEU A 50 -2.97 -24.52 10.48
N LYS A 51 -2.95 -25.75 9.95
CA LYS A 51 -4.01 -26.27 9.06
C LYS A 51 -5.38 -26.16 9.71
N ARG A 52 -5.53 -26.66 10.94
CA ARG A 52 -6.80 -26.61 11.69
C ARG A 52 -7.31 -25.19 11.90
N LYS A 53 -6.42 -24.21 12.05
CA LYS A 53 -6.78 -22.81 12.28
C LYS A 53 -7.22 -22.06 11.03
N ILE A 54 -6.82 -22.48 9.82
CA ILE A 54 -7.04 -21.72 8.57
C ILE A 54 -7.85 -22.45 7.50
N MET A 55 -7.89 -23.78 7.53
CA MET A 55 -8.51 -24.59 6.49
C MET A 55 -10.03 -24.62 6.70
N MET A 56 -10.76 -24.23 5.66
CA MET A 56 -12.22 -24.28 5.65
C MET A 56 -12.72 -25.73 5.49
N PRO A 57 -13.90 -26.05 6.05
CA PRO A 57 -14.59 -27.31 5.79
C PRO A 57 -14.68 -27.60 4.29
N GLN A 58 -14.56 -28.88 3.94
CA GLN A 58 -14.44 -29.29 2.54
C GLN A 58 -15.64 -28.86 1.69
N TYR A 59 -16.87 -28.98 2.22
CA TYR A 59 -18.07 -28.63 1.47
C TYR A 59 -18.12 -27.12 1.14
N LEU A 60 -17.73 -26.23 2.07
CA LEU A 60 -17.64 -24.79 1.83
C LEU A 60 -16.56 -24.45 0.79
N ARG A 61 -15.42 -25.14 0.83
CA ARG A 61 -14.35 -24.97 -0.17
C ARG A 61 -14.83 -25.33 -1.57
N LEU A 62 -15.53 -26.45 -1.71
CA LEU A 62 -16.04 -26.92 -3.00
C LEU A 62 -17.18 -26.03 -3.52
N ALA A 63 -18.09 -25.62 -2.63
CA ALA A 63 -19.16 -24.67 -2.96
C ALA A 63 -18.59 -23.35 -3.47
N MET A 64 -17.62 -22.77 -2.75
CA MET A 64 -16.95 -21.53 -3.15
C MET A 64 -16.22 -21.68 -4.51
N ARG A 65 -15.50 -22.79 -4.71
CA ARG A 65 -14.82 -23.09 -5.98
C ARG A 65 -15.80 -23.11 -7.14
N ASP A 66 -16.92 -23.82 -7.00
CA ASP A 66 -17.90 -23.98 -8.07
C ASP A 66 -18.67 -22.69 -8.32
N ALA A 67 -19.02 -21.94 -7.27
CA ALA A 67 -19.65 -20.63 -7.42
C ALA A 67 -18.78 -19.66 -8.24
N ILE A 68 -17.47 -19.60 -7.95
CA ILE A 68 -16.52 -18.78 -8.71
C ILE A 68 -16.37 -19.29 -10.14
N ARG A 69 -16.24 -20.61 -10.33
CA ARG A 69 -16.03 -21.24 -11.64
C ARG A 69 -17.21 -21.02 -12.58
N PHE A 70 -18.43 -21.18 -12.08
CA PHE A 70 -19.65 -21.03 -12.85
C PHE A 70 -20.18 -19.59 -12.86
N LYS A 71 -19.56 -18.68 -12.09
CA LYS A 71 -20.02 -17.31 -11.90
C LYS A 71 -21.49 -17.27 -11.49
N ASP A 72 -21.85 -18.16 -10.58
CA ASP A 72 -23.21 -18.34 -10.09
C ASP A 72 -23.16 -18.70 -8.60
N PRO A 73 -23.64 -17.82 -7.69
CA PRO A 73 -23.70 -18.14 -6.27
C PRO A 73 -24.61 -19.35 -5.97
N ASN A 74 -25.52 -19.72 -6.88
CA ASN A 74 -26.44 -20.86 -6.70
C ASN A 74 -25.80 -22.22 -6.99
N ALA A 75 -24.60 -22.25 -7.60
CA ALA A 75 -23.87 -23.51 -7.78
C ALA A 75 -23.54 -24.20 -6.45
N SER A 76 -23.68 -23.49 -5.31
CA SER A 76 -23.52 -24.04 -3.97
C SER A 76 -24.64 -24.96 -3.50
N ASP A 77 -25.81 -24.95 -4.14
CA ASP A 77 -27.02 -25.60 -3.61
C ASP A 77 -26.91 -27.13 -3.50
N MET A 78 -25.92 -27.72 -4.20
CA MET A 78 -25.60 -29.14 -4.11
C MET A 78 -24.74 -29.49 -2.88
N TYR A 79 -24.22 -28.50 -2.15
CA TYR A 79 -23.30 -28.66 -1.04
C TYR A 79 -23.99 -28.32 0.27
N VAL A 80 -24.16 -29.33 1.12
CA VAL A 80 -24.75 -29.18 2.46
C VAL A 80 -23.78 -29.78 3.47
N GLY A 81 -23.50 -29.05 4.55
CA GLY A 81 -22.73 -29.56 5.67
C GLY A 81 -23.47 -30.69 6.40
N ASN A 82 -22.75 -31.58 7.09
CA ASN A 82 -23.38 -32.65 7.87
C ASN A 82 -23.87 -32.17 9.24
N GLY A 83 -23.72 -30.88 9.56
CA GLY A 83 -24.18 -30.23 10.80
C GLY A 83 -23.23 -30.40 11.99
N ASN A 84 -22.09 -31.07 11.80
CA ASN A 84 -21.08 -31.29 12.84
C ASN A 84 -19.77 -30.52 12.58
N GLU A 85 -19.70 -29.79 11.46
CA GLU A 85 -18.53 -29.03 11.07
C GLU A 85 -18.47 -27.70 11.83
N GLU A 86 -17.30 -27.41 12.41
CA GLU A 86 -17.03 -26.12 13.04
C GLU A 86 -16.19 -25.23 12.12
N ALA A 87 -16.51 -23.94 12.10
CA ALA A 87 -15.70 -22.96 11.40
C ALA A 87 -14.30 -22.85 12.06
N PRO A 88 -13.22 -22.77 11.27
CA PRO A 88 -11.88 -22.63 11.82
C PRO A 88 -11.71 -21.28 12.54
N GLN A 89 -10.64 -21.16 13.34
CA GLN A 89 -10.36 -19.93 14.10
C GLN A 89 -10.21 -18.68 13.20
N ALA A 90 -9.54 -18.84 12.06
CA ALA A 90 -9.27 -17.78 11.10
C ALA A 90 -9.29 -18.36 9.68
N PRO A 91 -10.48 -18.71 9.13
CA PRO A 91 -10.61 -19.21 7.77
C PRO A 91 -9.94 -18.25 6.81
N MET A 92 -9.15 -18.75 5.87
CA MET A 92 -8.26 -17.90 5.10
C MET A 92 -8.32 -18.20 3.62
N VAL A 93 -8.33 -17.18 2.78
CA VAL A 93 -8.06 -17.33 1.34
C VAL A 93 -6.79 -16.58 0.97
N VAL A 94 -6.05 -17.10 0.00
CA VAL A 94 -4.79 -16.52 -0.45
C VAL A 94 -4.84 -16.20 -1.93
N PHE A 95 -4.63 -14.93 -2.27
CA PHE A 95 -4.40 -14.51 -3.64
C PHE A 95 -2.90 -14.51 -3.94
N VAL A 96 -2.49 -15.18 -5.01
CA VAL A 96 -1.09 -15.28 -5.44
C VAL A 96 -0.95 -14.64 -6.81
N ASN A 97 -0.05 -13.66 -6.92
CA ASN A 97 0.39 -13.17 -8.23
C ASN A 97 1.59 -14.00 -8.70
N SER A 98 1.34 -15.01 -9.55
CA SER A 98 2.39 -15.91 -10.05
C SER A 98 3.46 -15.23 -10.90
N ARG A 99 3.17 -14.03 -11.44
CA ARG A 99 4.13 -13.21 -12.21
C ARG A 99 5.07 -12.39 -11.32
N SER A 100 4.76 -12.23 -10.04
CA SER A 100 5.59 -11.47 -9.08
C SER A 100 6.72 -12.32 -8.47
N GLY A 101 7.75 -11.65 -7.92
CA GLY A 101 8.77 -12.30 -7.08
C GLY A 101 9.76 -13.22 -7.80
N GLY A 102 10.12 -12.96 -9.06
CA GLY A 102 11.17 -13.70 -9.76
C GLY A 102 10.81 -15.15 -10.10
N ARG A 103 9.53 -15.42 -10.43
CA ARG A 103 8.99 -16.76 -10.79
C ARG A 103 8.95 -17.77 -9.64
N LEU A 104 9.04 -17.34 -8.38
CA LEU A 104 8.75 -18.19 -7.21
C LEU A 104 7.24 -18.45 -7.01
N GLY A 105 6.38 -17.75 -7.75
CA GLY A 105 4.93 -17.83 -7.66
C GLY A 105 4.34 -19.24 -7.71
N PRO A 106 4.68 -20.09 -8.70
CA PRO A 106 4.17 -21.46 -8.78
C PRO A 106 4.55 -22.33 -7.57
N PHE A 107 5.81 -22.26 -7.11
CA PHE A 107 6.27 -23.00 -5.93
C PHE A 107 5.60 -22.50 -4.64
N LEU A 108 5.35 -21.20 -4.55
CA LEU A 108 4.60 -20.61 -3.45
C LEU A 108 3.14 -21.09 -3.46
N LYS A 109 2.49 -21.08 -4.63
CA LYS A 109 1.13 -21.58 -4.83
C LYS A 109 1.01 -23.03 -4.36
N GLU A 110 1.84 -23.92 -4.89
CA GLU A 110 1.88 -25.34 -4.49
C GLU A 110 2.03 -25.49 -2.97
N ARG A 111 2.96 -24.75 -2.36
CA ARG A 111 3.18 -24.82 -0.92
C ARG A 111 2.00 -24.32 -0.09
N LEU A 112 1.31 -23.28 -0.55
CA LEU A 112 0.09 -22.79 0.09
C LEU A 112 -1.03 -23.83 -0.03
N GLN A 113 -1.20 -24.42 -1.22
CA GLN A 113 -2.19 -25.47 -1.46
C GLN A 113 -1.96 -26.69 -0.56
N GLU A 114 -0.71 -27.09 -0.32
CA GLU A 114 -0.38 -28.13 0.66
C GLU A 114 -0.83 -27.80 2.10
N LEU A 115 -0.95 -26.52 2.45
CA LEU A 115 -1.30 -26.03 3.78
C LEU A 115 -2.81 -25.79 3.94
N MET A 116 -3.53 -25.36 2.90
CA MET A 116 -4.94 -24.95 3.02
C MET A 116 -5.87 -25.45 1.92
N GLY A 117 -5.42 -26.34 1.04
CA GLY A 117 -6.22 -26.85 -0.07
C GLY A 117 -6.17 -25.94 -1.30
N GLU A 118 -6.50 -26.51 -2.45
CA GLU A 118 -6.42 -25.82 -3.74
C GLU A 118 -7.47 -24.72 -3.89
N GLU A 119 -8.65 -24.94 -3.30
CA GLU A 119 -9.82 -24.07 -3.42
C GLU A 119 -9.69 -22.79 -2.59
N GLN A 120 -8.72 -22.73 -1.66
CA GLN A 120 -8.43 -21.55 -0.85
C GLN A 120 -7.25 -20.72 -1.39
N VAL A 121 -6.62 -21.13 -2.50
CA VAL A 121 -5.46 -20.47 -3.08
C VAL A 121 -5.75 -20.08 -4.52
N PHE A 122 -6.00 -18.80 -4.73
CA PHE A 122 -6.39 -18.22 -6.02
C PHE A 122 -5.17 -17.61 -6.71
N ASP A 123 -4.85 -18.07 -7.92
CA ASP A 123 -3.92 -17.35 -8.79
C ASP A 123 -4.67 -16.20 -9.44
N LEU A 124 -4.14 -14.99 -9.36
CA LEU A 124 -4.77 -13.79 -9.91
C LEU A 124 -4.82 -13.78 -11.44
N SER A 125 -4.07 -14.67 -12.09
CA SER A 125 -4.19 -14.91 -13.54
C SER A 125 -5.45 -15.72 -13.88
N ASP A 126 -5.95 -16.52 -12.94
CA ASP A 126 -7.07 -17.45 -13.13
C ASP A 126 -8.38 -16.90 -12.54
N VAL A 127 -8.31 -16.33 -11.33
CA VAL A 127 -9.48 -15.83 -10.58
C VAL A 127 -9.27 -14.36 -10.23
N LYS A 128 -10.17 -13.51 -10.74
CA LYS A 128 -10.17 -12.08 -10.38
C LYS A 128 -10.67 -11.91 -8.94
N PRO A 129 -10.09 -11.00 -8.13
CA PRO A 129 -10.55 -10.78 -6.76
C PRO A 129 -12.05 -10.39 -6.69
N LEU A 130 -12.55 -9.68 -7.69
CA LEU A 130 -13.97 -9.32 -7.78
C LEU A 130 -14.87 -10.54 -7.99
N ASP A 131 -14.43 -11.56 -8.76
CA ASP A 131 -15.19 -12.82 -8.92
C ASP A 131 -15.29 -13.56 -7.56
N PHE A 132 -14.23 -13.51 -6.73
CA PHE A 132 -14.29 -14.04 -5.36
C PHE A 132 -15.31 -13.27 -4.50
N VAL A 133 -15.38 -11.94 -4.62
CA VAL A 133 -16.36 -11.12 -3.86
C VAL A 133 -17.79 -11.38 -4.32
N HIS A 134 -18.03 -11.44 -5.62
CA HIS A 134 -19.38 -11.60 -6.19
C HIS A 134 -19.93 -13.01 -6.08
N TYR A 135 -19.07 -14.03 -6.17
CA TYR A 135 -19.51 -15.42 -6.21
C TYR A 135 -19.04 -16.22 -5.01
N GLY A 136 -17.76 -16.09 -4.62
CA GLY A 136 -17.20 -16.84 -3.50
C GLY A 136 -17.79 -16.45 -2.14
N LEU A 137 -17.76 -15.15 -1.80
CA LEU A 137 -18.34 -14.65 -0.55
C LEU A 137 -19.87 -14.70 -0.57
N ALA A 138 -20.50 -14.39 -1.70
CA ALA A 138 -21.95 -14.46 -1.85
C ALA A 138 -22.48 -15.90 -1.65
N CYS A 139 -21.73 -16.91 -2.08
CA CYS A 139 -22.05 -18.31 -1.80
C CYS A 139 -22.07 -18.59 -0.29
N LEU A 140 -21.07 -18.14 0.47
CA LEU A 140 -21.03 -18.34 1.92
C LEU A 140 -22.17 -17.60 2.63
N GLU A 141 -22.47 -16.38 2.20
CA GLU A 141 -23.60 -15.59 2.71
C GLU A 141 -24.94 -16.29 2.43
N LYS A 142 -25.13 -16.81 1.22
CA LYS A 142 -26.34 -17.58 0.86
C LYS A 142 -26.51 -18.84 1.71
N LEU A 143 -25.44 -19.61 1.92
CA LEU A 143 -25.49 -20.78 2.79
C LEU A 143 -25.83 -20.40 4.23
N ALA A 144 -25.27 -19.29 4.72
CA ALA A 144 -25.61 -18.74 6.02
C ALA A 144 -27.10 -18.34 6.13
N ASP A 145 -27.68 -17.76 5.07
CA ASP A 145 -29.10 -17.40 5.01
C ASP A 145 -30.01 -18.64 5.01
N TYR A 146 -29.53 -19.79 4.51
CA TYR A 146 -30.21 -21.08 4.60
C TYR A 146 -30.01 -21.81 5.94
N GLY A 147 -29.37 -21.16 6.91
CA GLY A 147 -29.21 -21.69 8.27
C GLY A 147 -27.92 -22.48 8.49
N ASP A 148 -26.94 -22.39 7.59
CA ASP A 148 -25.61 -22.97 7.83
C ASP A 148 -24.78 -22.05 8.76
N ASP A 149 -24.82 -22.36 10.06
CA ASP A 149 -24.06 -21.64 11.07
C ASP A 149 -22.54 -21.69 10.84
N CYS A 150 -22.03 -22.78 10.26
CA CYS A 150 -20.60 -22.92 9.95
C CYS A 150 -20.21 -22.00 8.78
N ALA A 151 -21.05 -21.86 7.76
CA ALA A 151 -20.85 -20.89 6.68
C ALA A 151 -20.89 -19.45 7.21
N LYS A 152 -21.86 -19.14 8.08
CA LYS A 152 -22.00 -17.83 8.73
C LYS A 152 -20.76 -17.45 9.52
N ASP A 153 -20.29 -18.35 10.38
CA ASP A 153 -19.08 -18.14 11.18
C ASP A 153 -17.83 -18.05 10.31
N THR A 154 -17.77 -18.86 9.25
CA THR A 154 -16.66 -18.83 8.28
C THR A 154 -16.60 -17.47 7.58
N ARG A 155 -17.73 -16.95 7.11
CA ARG A 155 -17.85 -15.63 6.48
C ARG A 155 -17.49 -14.49 7.44
N GLY A 156 -17.88 -14.61 8.71
CA GLY A 156 -17.62 -13.60 9.75
C GLY A 156 -16.17 -13.57 10.24
N LYS A 157 -15.47 -14.72 10.22
CA LYS A 157 -14.07 -14.85 10.71
C LYS A 157 -13.03 -14.85 9.57
N MET A 158 -13.48 -14.78 8.31
CA MET A 158 -12.64 -14.86 7.11
C MET A 158 -11.51 -13.83 7.14
N ARG A 159 -10.31 -14.27 6.75
CA ARG A 159 -9.15 -13.42 6.49
C ARG A 159 -8.64 -13.62 5.07
N VAL A 160 -8.11 -12.58 4.47
CA VAL A 160 -7.49 -12.64 3.14
C VAL A 160 -5.98 -12.49 3.31
N VAL A 161 -5.18 -13.19 2.51
CA VAL A 161 -3.74 -12.93 2.39
C VAL A 161 -3.39 -12.72 0.93
N VAL A 162 -2.58 -11.71 0.64
CA VAL A 162 -2.13 -11.41 -0.72
C VAL A 162 -0.63 -11.61 -0.84
N ALA A 163 -0.23 -12.53 -1.70
CA ALA A 163 1.15 -12.74 -2.10
C ALA A 163 1.46 -11.96 -3.39
N GLY A 164 2.05 -10.77 -3.24
CA GLY A 164 2.26 -9.84 -4.33
C GLY A 164 3.08 -8.60 -3.93
N GLY A 165 3.20 -7.65 -4.85
CA GLY A 165 3.67 -6.29 -4.56
C GLY A 165 2.52 -5.32 -4.29
N ASP A 166 2.85 -4.04 -4.07
CA ASP A 166 1.87 -3.03 -3.66
C ASP A 166 0.65 -2.90 -4.60
N GLY A 167 0.87 -2.94 -5.93
CA GLY A 167 -0.24 -2.90 -6.90
C GLY A 167 -1.16 -4.13 -6.86
N THR A 168 -0.61 -5.31 -6.53
CA THR A 168 -1.42 -6.53 -6.36
C THR A 168 -2.25 -6.45 -5.09
N VAL A 169 -1.66 -5.97 -3.99
CA VAL A 169 -2.38 -5.75 -2.73
C VAL A 169 -3.49 -4.72 -2.93
N GLY A 170 -3.19 -3.61 -3.60
CA GLY A 170 -4.18 -2.58 -3.92
C GLY A 170 -5.34 -3.08 -4.78
N TRP A 171 -5.10 -3.97 -5.75
CA TRP A 171 -6.16 -4.56 -6.56
C TRP A 171 -7.13 -5.43 -5.73
N VAL A 172 -6.60 -6.26 -4.83
CA VAL A 172 -7.43 -7.08 -3.95
C VAL A 172 -8.20 -6.20 -2.96
N LEU A 173 -7.54 -5.24 -2.31
CA LEU A 173 -8.21 -4.30 -1.40
C LEU A 173 -9.31 -3.51 -2.10
N GLY A 174 -9.05 -2.99 -3.30
CA GLY A 174 -10.04 -2.28 -4.12
C GLY A 174 -11.27 -3.15 -4.44
N SER A 175 -11.06 -4.43 -4.71
CA SER A 175 -12.18 -5.37 -4.95
C SER A 175 -12.95 -5.69 -3.66
N LEU A 176 -12.26 -5.83 -2.54
CA LEU A 176 -12.90 -6.03 -1.23
C LEU A 176 -13.66 -4.78 -0.76
N ALA A 177 -13.25 -3.58 -1.18
CA ALA A 177 -13.93 -2.33 -0.85
C ALA A 177 -15.34 -2.24 -1.47
N GLU A 178 -15.64 -3.00 -2.53
CA GLU A 178 -17.01 -3.13 -3.07
C GLU A 178 -18.00 -3.69 -2.04
N LEU A 179 -17.53 -4.54 -1.11
CA LEU A 179 -18.36 -5.01 -0.01
C LEU A 179 -18.86 -3.83 0.84
N TYR A 180 -17.99 -2.87 1.14
CA TYR A 180 -18.36 -1.68 1.91
C TYR A 180 -19.36 -0.81 1.14
N LYS A 181 -19.13 -0.58 -0.16
CA LYS A 181 -20.05 0.19 -1.03
C LYS A 181 -21.45 -0.42 -1.09
N HIS A 182 -21.56 -1.74 -1.02
CA HIS A 182 -22.82 -2.47 -1.04
C HIS A 182 -23.36 -2.85 0.35
N ASN A 183 -22.81 -2.30 1.45
CA ASN A 183 -23.21 -2.61 2.83
C ASN A 183 -23.13 -4.12 3.17
N ARG A 184 -22.17 -4.85 2.60
CA ARG A 184 -21.94 -6.29 2.79
C ARG A 184 -20.82 -6.55 3.81
N GLU A 185 -21.10 -6.36 5.09
CA GLU A 185 -20.12 -6.56 6.17
C GLU A 185 -20.01 -8.03 6.65
N PRO A 186 -18.87 -8.42 7.27
CA PRO A 186 -17.63 -7.66 7.43
C PRO A 186 -16.75 -7.67 6.17
N VAL A 187 -15.94 -6.63 5.98
CA VAL A 187 -14.84 -6.66 4.99
C VAL A 187 -13.68 -7.49 5.58
N PRO A 188 -13.23 -8.58 4.93
CA PRO A 188 -12.17 -9.43 5.47
C PRO A 188 -10.84 -8.67 5.66
N PRO A 189 -10.19 -8.73 6.84
CA PRO A 189 -8.88 -8.15 7.03
C PRO A 189 -7.85 -8.85 6.13
N THR A 190 -6.91 -8.06 5.60
CA THR A 190 -5.96 -8.53 4.59
C THR A 190 -4.52 -8.52 5.12
N GLY A 191 -3.87 -9.68 5.10
CA GLY A 191 -2.43 -9.83 5.35
C GLY A 191 -1.61 -9.84 4.05
N ILE A 192 -0.29 -9.64 4.16
CA ILE A 192 0.59 -9.49 2.99
C ILE A 192 1.76 -10.48 3.06
N ILE A 193 2.05 -11.14 1.94
CA ILE A 193 3.29 -11.86 1.67
C ILE A 193 4.05 -11.03 0.61
N PRO A 194 5.12 -10.30 1.00
CA PRO A 194 5.78 -9.32 0.14
C PRO A 194 6.61 -9.97 -0.98
N LEU A 195 6.02 -10.11 -2.17
CA LEU A 195 6.70 -10.61 -3.37
C LEU A 195 7.18 -9.49 -4.32
N GLY A 196 6.82 -8.24 -4.03
CA GLY A 196 7.22 -7.08 -4.80
C GLY A 196 8.65 -6.62 -4.50
N THR A 197 9.04 -5.49 -5.10
CA THR A 197 10.37 -4.89 -4.93
C THR A 197 10.41 -3.83 -3.82
N GLY A 198 9.38 -2.96 -3.75
CA GLY A 198 9.23 -1.92 -2.73
C GLY A 198 8.57 -2.46 -1.47
N ASN A 199 7.33 -2.95 -1.61
CA ASN A 199 6.51 -3.52 -0.55
C ASN A 199 6.22 -2.52 0.57
N ASP A 200 5.90 -1.28 0.21
CA ASP A 200 5.64 -0.18 1.15
C ASP A 200 4.41 -0.46 2.04
N LEU A 201 3.34 -1.03 1.47
CA LEU A 201 2.19 -1.51 2.26
C LEU A 201 2.62 -2.59 3.26
N SER A 202 3.37 -3.59 2.79
CA SER A 202 3.87 -4.67 3.66
C SER A 202 4.74 -4.14 4.81
N ARG A 203 5.62 -3.17 4.53
CA ARG A 203 6.46 -2.52 5.54
C ARG A 203 5.63 -1.76 6.55
N SER A 204 4.65 -0.99 6.09
CA SER A 204 3.81 -0.16 6.94
C SER A 204 3.02 -0.97 7.98
N PHE A 205 2.58 -2.17 7.61
CA PHE A 205 1.85 -3.08 8.49
C PHE A 205 2.75 -4.16 9.14
N GLY A 206 4.08 -4.02 9.05
CA GLY A 206 5.03 -4.93 9.67
C GLY A 206 5.11 -6.33 9.07
N TRP A 207 4.62 -6.58 7.86
CA TRP A 207 4.75 -7.86 7.15
C TRP A 207 6.15 -8.09 6.55
N GLY A 208 6.99 -7.05 6.59
CA GLY A 208 8.39 -7.09 6.16
C GLY A 208 8.58 -6.56 4.74
N GLY A 209 9.85 -6.34 4.38
CA GLY A 209 10.21 -5.65 3.14
C GLY A 209 10.59 -6.53 1.95
N SER A 210 10.78 -7.83 2.17
CA SER A 210 11.29 -8.75 1.15
C SER A 210 10.93 -10.19 1.46
N PHE A 211 10.72 -10.98 0.42
CA PHE A 211 10.54 -12.42 0.53
C PHE A 211 11.85 -13.11 0.94
N SER A 212 11.82 -13.88 2.04
CA SER A 212 13.00 -14.53 2.61
C SER A 212 13.48 -15.71 1.76
N PHE A 213 14.81 -15.93 1.69
CA PHE A 213 15.41 -17.16 1.15
C PHE A 213 14.91 -18.43 1.85
N ALA A 214 14.57 -18.36 3.14
CA ALA A 214 13.93 -19.44 3.90
C ALA A 214 12.40 -19.44 3.71
N TRP A 215 11.96 -19.37 2.46
CA TRP A 215 10.58 -19.06 2.08
C TRP A 215 9.54 -20.03 2.64
N ARG A 216 9.85 -21.33 2.74
CA ARG A 216 8.91 -22.34 3.29
C ARG A 216 8.52 -22.07 4.74
N SER A 217 9.48 -21.62 5.55
CA SER A 217 9.24 -21.26 6.95
C SER A 217 8.64 -19.87 7.06
N PHE A 218 9.01 -18.97 6.14
CA PHE A 218 8.41 -17.65 6.02
C PHE A 218 6.90 -17.73 5.76
N VAL A 219 6.46 -18.53 4.78
CA VAL A 219 5.03 -18.71 4.47
C VAL A 219 4.24 -19.18 5.69
N LYS A 220 4.74 -20.17 6.42
CA LYS A 220 4.08 -20.63 7.66
C LYS A 220 4.01 -19.55 8.73
N ARG A 221 5.08 -18.76 8.90
CA ARG A 221 5.08 -17.61 9.81
C ARG A 221 4.13 -16.51 9.38
N SER A 222 4.04 -16.20 8.08
CA SER A 222 3.11 -15.22 7.54
C SER A 222 1.67 -15.66 7.76
N LEU A 223 1.32 -16.91 7.45
CA LEU A 223 -0.02 -17.44 7.71
C LEU A 223 -0.35 -17.43 9.21
N HIS A 224 0.59 -17.87 10.06
CA HIS A 224 0.38 -17.81 11.52
C HIS A 224 0.21 -16.37 12.02
N LYS A 225 1.03 -15.43 11.53
CA LYS A 225 0.88 -14.00 11.81
C LYS A 225 -0.47 -13.47 11.32
N ALA A 226 -0.99 -13.96 10.20
CA ALA A 226 -2.32 -13.63 9.71
C ALA A 226 -3.44 -14.22 10.59
N VAL A 227 -3.21 -15.30 11.33
CA VAL A 227 -4.16 -15.82 12.32
C VAL A 227 -4.17 -14.96 13.60
N ILE A 228 -3.00 -14.70 14.17
CA ILE A 228 -2.89 -14.07 15.51
C ILE A 228 -2.73 -12.55 15.48
N GLY A 229 -2.47 -11.99 14.30
CA GLY A 229 -2.16 -10.57 14.15
C GLY A 229 -3.35 -9.68 14.47
N PRO A 230 -3.11 -8.51 15.10
CA PRO A 230 -4.16 -7.52 15.31
C PRO A 230 -4.65 -6.98 13.97
N ILE A 231 -5.91 -6.55 13.95
CA ILE A 231 -6.51 -5.87 12.79
C ILE A 231 -6.19 -4.39 12.93
N CYS A 232 -5.66 -3.80 11.87
CA CYS A 232 -5.40 -2.37 11.76
C CYS A 232 -6.34 -1.76 10.71
N ARG A 233 -6.58 -0.45 10.81
CA ARG A 233 -7.31 0.30 9.78
C ARG A 233 -6.35 0.83 8.71
N LEU A 234 -6.91 1.16 7.56
CA LEU A 234 -6.20 1.73 6.42
C LEU A 234 -7.17 2.65 5.70
N ASP A 235 -6.74 3.89 5.48
CA ASP A 235 -7.51 4.83 4.67
C ASP A 235 -7.45 4.45 3.19
N SER A 236 -8.58 4.66 2.52
CA SER A 236 -8.77 4.41 1.09
C SER A 236 -9.08 5.73 0.41
N TRP A 237 -8.24 6.13 -0.55
CA TRP A 237 -8.37 7.42 -1.22
C TRP A 237 -8.95 7.23 -2.62
N ARG A 238 -10.11 7.85 -2.87
CA ARG A 238 -10.74 7.89 -4.19
C ARG A 238 -10.03 8.91 -5.07
N ILE A 239 -9.73 8.52 -6.30
CA ILE A 239 -9.18 9.40 -7.33
C ILE A 239 -10.16 9.48 -8.50
N LEU A 240 -10.37 10.71 -8.98
CA LEU A 240 -11.13 11.00 -10.20
C LEU A 240 -10.20 11.75 -11.15
N VAL A 241 -10.11 11.27 -12.38
CA VAL A 241 -9.26 11.84 -13.44
C VAL A 241 -10.15 12.17 -14.63
N ALA A 242 -10.10 13.43 -15.09
CA ALA A 242 -10.74 13.85 -16.32
C ALA A 242 -9.67 14.08 -17.39
N MET A 243 -9.85 13.52 -18.58
CA MET A 243 -8.94 13.68 -19.72
C MET A 243 -9.72 14.01 -21.00
N PRO A 244 -9.10 14.66 -21.99
CA PRO A 244 -9.69 14.80 -23.34
C PRO A 244 -10.01 13.43 -23.95
N ALA A 245 -11.11 13.33 -24.71
CA ALA A 245 -11.65 12.03 -25.15
C ALA A 245 -10.86 11.28 -26.24
N GLU A 246 -9.78 11.86 -26.79
CA GLU A 246 -9.18 11.39 -28.04
C GLU A 246 -8.13 10.27 -27.89
N GLU A 247 -7.74 9.87 -26.67
CA GLU A 247 -6.68 8.87 -26.48
C GLU A 247 -7.20 7.55 -25.88
N SER A 248 -6.89 6.43 -26.55
CA SER A 248 -7.05 5.10 -25.95
C SER A 248 -5.97 4.91 -24.88
N VAL A 249 -6.36 4.97 -23.61
CA VAL A 249 -5.44 4.81 -22.48
C VAL A 249 -5.55 3.38 -21.91
N GLU A 250 -4.41 2.71 -21.74
CA GLU A 250 -4.35 1.47 -20.97
C GLU A 250 -4.41 1.80 -19.47
N LEU A 251 -5.46 1.32 -18.80
CA LEU A 251 -5.70 1.64 -17.40
C LEU A 251 -5.05 0.62 -16.46
N PRO A 252 -4.43 1.07 -15.35
CA PRO A 252 -4.03 0.17 -14.28
C PRO A 252 -5.26 -0.45 -13.61
N HIS A 253 -5.11 -1.60 -12.96
CA HIS A 253 -6.22 -2.31 -12.28
C HIS A 253 -6.98 -1.49 -11.22
N CYS A 254 -6.40 -0.41 -10.72
CA CYS A 254 -7.05 0.48 -9.75
C CYS A 254 -7.97 1.52 -10.39
N LEU A 255 -7.87 1.77 -11.71
CA LEU A 255 -8.67 2.76 -12.44
C LEU A 255 -9.64 2.06 -13.42
N HIS A 256 -10.84 2.62 -13.56
CA HIS A 256 -11.86 2.20 -14.52
C HIS A 256 -12.56 3.43 -15.11
N TYR A 257 -13.19 3.25 -16.27
CA TYR A 257 -14.03 4.28 -16.88
C TYR A 257 -15.21 4.61 -15.96
N SER A 258 -15.51 5.89 -15.83
CA SER A 258 -16.67 6.39 -15.09
C SER A 258 -17.52 7.28 -16.00
N GLU A 259 -18.84 7.16 -15.88
CA GLU A 259 -19.80 8.00 -16.61
C GLU A 259 -20.16 9.27 -15.84
N GLU A 260 -19.88 9.32 -14.53
CA GLU A 260 -20.28 10.41 -13.64
C GLU A 260 -19.07 11.24 -13.17
N CYS A 261 -19.08 12.54 -13.50
CA CYS A 261 -18.13 13.49 -12.96
C CYS A 261 -18.74 14.22 -11.75
N THR A 262 -18.24 13.91 -10.56
CA THR A 262 -18.53 14.64 -9.31
C THR A 262 -17.40 15.60 -8.93
N LEU A 263 -16.60 16.07 -9.91
CA LEU A 263 -15.65 17.16 -9.64
C LEU A 263 -16.47 18.39 -9.23
N ASP A 264 -16.20 18.92 -8.04
CA ASP A 264 -16.87 20.10 -7.49
C ASP A 264 -16.82 21.23 -8.54
N GLN A 265 -17.97 21.52 -9.16
CA GLN A 265 -18.15 22.58 -10.17
C GLN A 265 -17.95 24.00 -9.58
N GLU A 266 -17.56 24.10 -8.31
CA GLU A 266 -17.28 25.35 -7.59
C GLU A 266 -15.88 25.93 -7.89
N LEU A 267 -15.01 25.19 -8.57
CA LEU A 267 -13.69 25.67 -8.98
C LEU A 267 -13.77 26.37 -10.34
N ASP A 268 -13.61 27.69 -10.36
CA ASP A 268 -13.37 28.46 -11.58
C ASP A 268 -11.99 28.11 -12.15
N ILE A 269 -11.93 27.13 -13.06
CA ILE A 269 -10.70 26.74 -13.76
C ILE A 269 -10.49 27.72 -14.92
N GLU A 270 -9.38 28.47 -14.90
CA GLU A 270 -8.99 29.31 -16.05
C GLU A 270 -8.54 28.42 -17.22
N GLY A 271 -9.33 28.38 -18.30
CA GLY A 271 -9.01 27.68 -19.55
C GLY A 271 -10.27 27.22 -20.30
N GLU A 272 -10.17 26.97 -21.60
CA GLU A 272 -11.25 26.33 -22.36
C GLU A 272 -11.32 24.84 -21.98
N TYR A 273 -12.51 24.36 -21.61
CA TYR A 273 -12.75 22.94 -21.40
C TYR A 273 -12.75 22.24 -22.77
N PRO A 274 -12.04 21.10 -22.94
CA PRO A 274 -12.20 20.31 -24.16
C PRO A 274 -13.67 19.88 -24.30
N GLU A 275 -14.21 19.96 -25.52
CA GLU A 275 -15.64 19.73 -25.81
C GLU A 275 -16.12 18.33 -25.41
N SER A 276 -15.21 17.36 -25.34
CA SER A 276 -15.49 16.01 -24.87
C SER A 276 -14.43 15.54 -23.86
N GLN A 277 -14.90 14.92 -22.78
CA GLN A 277 -14.07 14.42 -21.69
C GLN A 277 -14.40 12.97 -21.38
N THR A 278 -13.35 12.22 -21.08
CA THR A 278 -13.43 10.88 -20.52
C THR A 278 -13.06 10.95 -19.05
N PHE A 279 -13.89 10.35 -18.21
CA PHE A 279 -13.65 10.28 -16.77
C PHE A 279 -13.16 8.89 -16.37
N PHE A 280 -12.20 8.88 -15.46
CA PHE A 280 -11.67 7.68 -14.86
C PHE A 280 -11.77 7.79 -13.35
N GLU A 281 -12.16 6.70 -12.72
CA GLU A 281 -12.31 6.59 -11.28
C GLU A 281 -11.48 5.44 -10.75
N GLY A 282 -10.94 5.60 -9.54
CA GLY A 282 -10.34 4.49 -8.82
C GLY A 282 -10.06 4.77 -7.37
N VAL A 283 -9.32 3.84 -6.76
CA VAL A 283 -8.86 3.95 -5.37
C VAL A 283 -7.37 3.66 -5.28
N PHE A 284 -6.68 4.37 -4.39
CA PHE A 284 -5.31 4.07 -4.01
C PHE A 284 -5.14 4.02 -2.49
N TYR A 285 -4.16 3.23 -2.06
CA TYR A 285 -3.86 2.97 -0.65
C TYR A 285 -2.45 3.42 -0.24
N ASN A 286 -1.56 3.62 -1.21
CA ASN A 286 -0.17 3.98 -0.98
C ASN A 286 0.07 5.45 -1.35
N TYR A 287 0.22 5.74 -2.65
CA TYR A 287 0.43 7.10 -3.11
C TYR A 287 -0.15 7.32 -4.51
N PHE A 288 -0.34 8.58 -4.84
CA PHE A 288 -0.58 9.11 -6.16
C PHE A 288 0.50 10.17 -6.48
N SER A 289 0.96 10.25 -7.71
CA SER A 289 2.03 11.17 -8.09
C SER A 289 1.82 11.77 -9.47
N ILE A 290 2.20 13.04 -9.64
CA ILE A 290 2.24 13.75 -10.92
C ILE A 290 3.65 14.30 -11.17
N GLY A 291 4.09 14.27 -12.42
CA GLY A 291 5.35 14.84 -12.88
C GLY A 291 6.47 13.80 -12.98
N MET A 292 7.70 14.23 -12.69
CA MET A 292 8.90 13.41 -12.89
C MET A 292 8.83 12.02 -12.22
N ASP A 293 8.25 11.92 -11.04
CA ASP A 293 8.12 10.65 -10.32
C ASP A 293 7.27 9.63 -11.10
N ALA A 294 6.11 10.08 -11.58
CA ALA A 294 5.22 9.27 -12.41
C ALA A 294 5.89 8.86 -13.72
N GLN A 295 6.69 9.75 -14.33
CA GLN A 295 7.44 9.45 -15.56
C GLN A 295 8.48 8.34 -15.33
N VAL A 296 9.22 8.39 -14.21
CA VAL A 296 10.20 7.34 -13.87
C VAL A 296 9.49 6.01 -13.57
N ALA A 297 8.38 6.06 -12.81
CA ALA A 297 7.58 4.86 -12.52
C ALA A 297 7.01 4.22 -13.79
N TYR A 298 6.50 5.04 -14.73
CA TYR A 298 6.00 4.59 -16.03
C TYR A 298 7.12 3.98 -16.89
N GLY A 299 8.27 4.66 -17.02
CA GLY A 299 9.41 4.15 -17.78
C GLY A 299 9.94 2.81 -17.24
N PHE A 300 9.98 2.65 -15.92
CA PHE A 300 10.34 1.38 -15.28
C PHE A 300 9.31 0.27 -15.56
N HIS A 301 8.01 0.59 -15.47
CA HIS A 301 6.94 -0.37 -15.76
C HIS A 301 7.03 -0.87 -17.21
N HIS A 302 7.12 0.06 -18.16
CA HIS A 302 7.23 -0.27 -19.59
C HIS A 302 8.45 -1.13 -19.88
N LEU A 303 9.62 -0.81 -19.32
CA LEU A 303 10.82 -1.65 -19.49
C LEU A 303 10.63 -3.06 -18.91
N ARG A 304 9.95 -3.18 -17.76
CA ARG A 304 9.69 -4.47 -17.15
C ARG A 304 8.80 -5.35 -18.04
N ASP A 305 7.87 -4.74 -18.76
CA ASP A 305 6.98 -5.46 -19.67
C ASP A 305 7.67 -5.80 -21.00
N GLU A 306 8.47 -4.88 -21.56
CA GLU A 306 9.25 -5.13 -22.79
C GLU A 306 10.40 -6.12 -22.58
N LYS A 307 11.11 -6.01 -21.45
CA LYS A 307 12.33 -6.78 -21.16
C LYS A 307 12.27 -7.43 -19.77
N PRO A 308 11.37 -8.43 -19.56
CA PRO A 308 11.20 -9.09 -18.26
C PRO A 308 12.47 -9.76 -17.73
N TYR A 309 13.43 -10.09 -18.62
CA TYR A 309 14.70 -10.73 -18.26
C TYR A 309 15.65 -9.81 -17.48
N LEU A 310 15.53 -8.49 -17.65
CA LEU A 310 16.32 -7.52 -16.87
C LEU A 310 15.74 -7.31 -15.47
N ALA A 311 14.43 -7.55 -15.31
CA ALA A 311 13.66 -7.25 -14.11
C ALA A 311 13.33 -8.49 -13.26
N GLN A 312 14.22 -9.49 -13.23
CA GLN A 312 13.95 -10.78 -12.58
C GLN A 312 14.16 -10.81 -11.07
N GLY A 313 14.63 -9.71 -10.45
CA GLY A 313 14.95 -9.68 -9.02
C GLY A 313 14.76 -8.32 -8.38
N PRO A 314 14.43 -8.25 -7.06
CA PRO A 314 14.25 -6.99 -6.35
C PRO A 314 15.49 -6.07 -6.41
N ILE A 315 16.69 -6.64 -6.39
CA ILE A 315 17.95 -5.87 -6.48
C ILE A 315 18.10 -5.26 -7.88
N SER A 316 17.95 -6.08 -8.94
CA SER A 316 18.00 -5.61 -10.32
C SER A 316 16.94 -4.54 -10.58
N ASN A 317 15.72 -4.73 -10.07
CA ASN A 317 14.63 -3.78 -10.20
C ASN A 317 14.97 -2.43 -9.55
N LYS A 318 15.55 -2.45 -8.35
CA LYS A 318 16.00 -1.22 -7.67
C LYS A 318 17.11 -0.52 -8.44
N LEU A 319 18.07 -1.28 -9.00
CA LEU A 319 19.16 -0.71 -9.81
C LEU A 319 18.64 -0.10 -11.10
N ILE A 320 17.71 -0.76 -11.79
CA ILE A 320 17.06 -0.24 -13.00
C ILE A 320 16.26 1.02 -12.65
N TYR A 321 15.47 1.00 -11.59
CA TYR A 321 14.70 2.17 -11.14
C TYR A 321 15.63 3.34 -10.80
N SER A 322 16.74 3.08 -10.09
CA SER A 322 17.78 4.07 -9.84
C SER A 322 18.43 4.58 -11.13
N GLY A 323 18.65 3.71 -12.11
CA GLY A 323 19.22 4.05 -13.42
C GLY A 323 18.27 4.92 -14.27
N TYR A 324 16.97 4.63 -14.27
CA TYR A 324 15.93 5.46 -14.91
C TYR A 324 15.75 6.78 -14.22
N GLY A 325 15.80 6.80 -12.88
CA GLY A 325 15.99 8.03 -12.12
C GLY A 325 17.12 8.82 -12.75
N CYS A 326 18.33 8.24 -12.84
CA CYS A 326 19.49 8.91 -13.42
C CYS A 326 19.34 9.39 -14.87
N SER A 327 18.78 8.59 -15.77
CA SER A 327 18.80 8.83 -17.22
C SER A 327 17.56 9.54 -17.80
N GLN A 328 16.39 9.43 -17.16
CA GLN A 328 15.11 9.91 -17.71
C GLN A 328 14.51 11.09 -16.92
N GLY A 329 15.12 11.55 -15.81
CA GLY A 329 14.57 12.72 -15.11
C GLY A 329 15.37 13.30 -13.95
N TRP A 330 16.12 12.50 -13.19
CA TRP A 330 16.85 13.02 -12.02
C TRP A 330 18.06 13.89 -12.42
N PHE A 331 18.96 13.39 -13.25
CA PHE A 331 20.24 14.07 -13.51
C PHE A 331 20.33 14.69 -14.90
N PHE A 332 19.70 14.03 -15.88
CA PHE A 332 19.59 14.51 -17.25
C PHE A 332 18.11 14.62 -17.56
N THR A 333 17.55 15.82 -17.42
CA THR A 333 16.24 16.13 -17.98
C THR A 333 16.31 15.82 -19.49
N PRO A 334 15.42 14.99 -20.07
CA PRO A 334 15.18 15.09 -21.50
C PRO A 334 14.83 16.56 -21.74
N CYS A 335 15.57 17.23 -22.62
CA CYS A 335 15.27 18.60 -22.99
C CYS A 335 13.84 18.63 -23.53
N MET A 336 12.85 18.94 -22.69
CA MET A 336 11.62 19.51 -23.20
C MET A 336 12.04 20.80 -23.91
N SER A 337 11.89 20.78 -25.23
CA SER A 337 12.31 21.85 -26.12
C SER A 337 11.68 23.19 -25.73
N ASP A 338 10.52 23.14 -25.06
CA ASP A 338 9.78 24.27 -24.55
C ASP A 338 10.19 24.64 -23.10
N PRO A 339 10.76 25.85 -22.86
CA PRO A 339 11.05 26.37 -21.53
C PRO A 339 9.84 26.47 -20.60
N ASP A 340 8.64 26.69 -21.15
CA ASP A 340 7.43 26.93 -20.38
C ASP A 340 6.89 25.65 -19.73
N LEU A 341 7.18 24.49 -20.32
CA LEU A 341 6.80 23.18 -19.77
C LEU A 341 7.82 22.60 -18.79
N ARG A 342 8.96 23.28 -18.56
CA ARG A 342 10.02 22.76 -17.68
C ARG A 342 9.60 22.69 -16.21
N GLY A 343 8.72 23.59 -15.75
CA GLY A 343 8.34 23.72 -14.34
C GLY A 343 6.92 23.27 -14.08
N LEU A 344 6.71 22.40 -13.07
CA LEU A 344 5.37 21.93 -12.70
C LEU A 344 4.42 23.11 -12.38
N LYS A 345 4.96 24.18 -11.82
CA LYS A 345 4.24 25.44 -11.55
C LYS A 345 3.59 26.11 -12.77
N ASN A 346 4.07 25.82 -13.99
CA ASN A 346 3.57 26.44 -15.22
C ASN A 346 2.43 25.61 -15.85
N ILE A 347 2.29 24.34 -15.44
CA ILE A 347 1.36 23.36 -16.05
C ILE A 347 0.37 22.77 -15.04
N LEU A 348 0.59 23.02 -13.74
CA LEU A 348 -0.23 22.49 -12.66
C LEU A 348 -0.67 23.61 -11.74
N ARG A 349 -1.98 23.66 -11.48
CA ARG A 349 -2.57 24.43 -10.38
C ARG A 349 -3.06 23.44 -9.32
N LEU A 350 -2.61 23.62 -8.09
CA LEU A 350 -2.98 22.75 -6.97
C LEU A 350 -3.98 23.48 -6.08
N HIS A 351 -5.20 22.97 -6.01
CA HIS A 351 -6.19 23.42 -5.04
C HIS A 351 -6.38 22.34 -3.98
N ILE A 352 -6.47 22.75 -2.72
CA ILE A 352 -6.73 21.86 -1.60
C ILE A 352 -7.91 22.35 -0.79
N LYS A 353 -8.61 21.41 -0.16
CA LYS A 353 -9.64 21.70 0.82
C LYS A 353 -9.18 21.13 2.15
N LYS A 354 -8.91 22.00 3.12
CA LYS A 354 -8.50 21.57 4.47
C LYS A 354 -9.69 21.04 5.24
N VAL A 355 -9.43 20.18 6.22
CA VAL A 355 -10.45 19.71 7.18
C VAL A 355 -11.07 20.92 7.86
N ASN A 356 -12.40 21.03 7.84
CA ASN A 356 -13.21 22.15 8.38
C ASN A 356 -13.17 23.49 7.62
N CYS A 357 -12.62 23.53 6.40
CA CYS A 357 -12.75 24.65 5.46
C CYS A 357 -13.59 24.31 4.21
N SER A 358 -14.77 24.92 4.05
CA SER A 358 -15.65 24.68 2.90
C SER A 358 -15.09 25.20 1.56
N GLU A 359 -14.16 26.14 1.60
CA GLU A 359 -13.58 26.76 0.41
C GLU A 359 -12.30 26.06 -0.06
N TRP A 360 -12.07 26.10 -1.38
CA TRP A 360 -10.84 25.64 -2.01
C TRP A 360 -9.73 26.68 -1.83
N GLU A 361 -8.56 26.25 -1.38
CA GLU A 361 -7.35 27.06 -1.23
C GLU A 361 -6.35 26.72 -2.35
N ASN A 362 -5.91 27.73 -3.10
CA ASN A 362 -4.83 27.56 -4.08
C ASN A 362 -3.47 27.47 -3.38
N VAL A 363 -2.77 26.35 -3.55
CA VAL A 363 -1.45 26.10 -3.00
C VAL A 363 -0.39 26.36 -4.06
N GLN A 364 0.44 27.37 -3.81
CA GLN A 364 1.54 27.72 -4.70
C GLN A 364 2.62 26.64 -4.69
N VAL A 365 2.80 25.98 -5.84
CA VAL A 365 3.84 24.97 -6.04
C VAL A 365 5.18 25.69 -6.28
N PRO A 366 6.23 25.44 -5.46
CA PRO A 366 7.52 26.09 -5.66
C PRO A 366 8.11 25.78 -7.04
N SER A 367 8.71 26.78 -7.69
CA SER A 367 9.30 26.64 -9.04
C SER A 367 10.36 25.55 -9.16
N SER A 368 10.99 25.16 -8.04
CA SER A 368 11.98 24.08 -7.98
C SER A 368 11.37 22.67 -8.00
N VAL A 369 10.06 22.53 -7.77
CA VAL A 369 9.38 21.22 -7.69
C VAL A 369 9.11 20.70 -9.10
N ARG A 370 9.43 19.42 -9.31
CA ARG A 370 9.30 18.68 -10.57
C ARG A 370 8.35 17.49 -10.47
N ALA A 371 8.02 17.05 -9.25
CA ALA A 371 6.96 16.09 -9.01
C ALA A 371 6.22 16.42 -7.72
N ILE A 372 4.91 16.16 -7.71
CA ILE A 372 4.08 16.18 -6.51
C ILE A 372 3.64 14.77 -6.22
N VAL A 373 3.75 14.38 -4.96
CA VAL A 373 3.32 13.09 -4.46
C VAL A 373 2.32 13.34 -3.33
N ALA A 374 1.17 12.70 -3.45
CA ALA A 374 0.15 12.61 -2.41
C ALA A 374 0.26 11.20 -1.82
N LEU A 375 0.68 11.10 -0.57
CA LEU A 375 1.08 9.88 0.10
C LEU A 375 0.14 9.62 1.29
N ASN A 376 -0.29 8.37 1.44
CA ASN A 376 -1.13 7.91 2.55
C ASN A 376 -0.33 7.16 3.63
N LEU A 377 0.82 6.59 3.26
CA LEU A 377 1.64 5.80 4.18
C LEU A 377 2.74 6.67 4.78
N HIS A 378 3.23 6.30 5.96
CA HIS A 378 4.43 6.93 6.53
C HIS A 378 5.72 6.60 5.75
N ASN A 379 5.67 5.71 4.77
CA ASN A 379 6.82 5.33 3.96
C ASN A 379 6.52 5.25 2.46
N TYR A 380 7.58 5.42 1.67
CA TYR A 380 7.56 5.55 0.23
C TYR A 380 8.85 4.94 -0.36
N GLY A 381 8.77 4.31 -1.53
CA GLY A 381 9.95 3.96 -2.32
C GLY A 381 10.85 2.89 -1.68
N SER A 382 10.27 1.83 -1.13
CA SER A 382 10.92 0.76 -0.36
C SER A 382 11.19 1.07 1.13
N GLY A 383 10.26 1.76 1.79
CA GLY A 383 10.33 2.02 3.22
C GLY A 383 11.04 3.31 3.63
N ARG A 384 11.22 4.28 2.72
CA ARG A 384 11.81 5.58 3.05
C ARG A 384 10.77 6.51 3.63
N ASN A 385 11.15 7.37 4.56
CA ASN A 385 10.24 8.38 5.10
C ASN A 385 10.50 9.77 4.46
N PRO A 386 9.86 10.11 3.32
CA PRO A 386 10.06 11.41 2.68
C PRO A 386 9.52 12.58 3.51
N TRP A 387 8.52 12.34 4.35
CA TRP A 387 7.97 13.34 5.26
C TRP A 387 8.95 13.65 6.41
N GLY A 388 9.73 12.66 6.83
CA GLY A 388 10.75 12.78 7.86
C GLY A 388 10.19 13.03 9.26
N HIS A 389 11.08 13.27 10.21
CA HIS A 389 10.73 13.61 11.60
C HIS A 389 10.81 15.12 11.78
N LEU A 390 9.69 15.78 11.57
CA LEU A 390 9.58 17.23 11.70
C LEU A 390 9.70 17.67 13.16
N LYS A 391 10.35 18.81 13.40
CA LYS A 391 10.39 19.39 14.74
C LYS A 391 8.98 19.81 15.19
N PRO A 392 8.62 19.64 16.47
CA PRO A 392 7.30 20.04 16.97
C PRO A 392 6.93 21.48 16.65
N GLU A 393 7.88 22.42 16.75
CA GLU A 393 7.60 23.84 16.47
C GLU A 393 7.29 24.10 14.99
N TYR A 394 7.89 23.33 14.08
CA TYR A 394 7.61 23.44 12.64
C TYR A 394 6.24 22.84 12.31
N MET A 395 5.88 21.71 12.94
CA MET A 395 4.57 21.09 12.77
C MET A 395 3.46 22.02 13.25
N GLU A 396 3.60 22.58 14.45
CA GLU A 396 2.62 23.53 15.01
C GLU A 396 2.46 24.77 14.12
N LYS A 397 3.59 25.37 13.69
CA LYS A 397 3.56 26.55 12.80
C LYS A 397 2.88 26.29 11.46
N ARG A 398 2.97 25.06 10.94
CA ARG A 398 2.40 24.67 9.64
C ARG A 398 1.03 24.00 9.78
N GLY A 399 0.58 23.70 10.99
CA GLY A 399 -0.62 22.91 11.24
C GLY A 399 -0.51 21.46 10.77
N PHE A 400 0.70 20.89 10.77
CA PHE A 400 0.92 19.50 10.38
C PHE A 400 0.84 18.55 11.58
N VAL A 401 0.48 17.30 11.30
CA VAL A 401 0.49 16.19 12.26
C VAL A 401 1.41 15.08 11.77
N GLU A 402 1.76 14.16 12.67
CA GLU A 402 2.58 13.01 12.32
C GLU A 402 1.82 12.09 11.35
N PRO A 403 2.43 11.69 10.21
CA PRO A 403 1.76 10.86 9.22
C PRO A 403 1.33 9.52 9.79
N ASN A 404 0.10 9.14 9.54
CA ASN A 404 -0.42 7.82 9.86
C ASN A 404 -1.35 7.33 8.75
N MET A 405 -1.47 6.02 8.60
CA MET A 405 -2.20 5.38 7.50
C MET A 405 -3.72 5.24 7.72
N ASP A 406 -4.21 5.66 8.88
CA ASP A 406 -5.62 5.57 9.31
C ASP A 406 -6.13 6.84 10.04
N ASP A 407 -5.48 7.98 9.81
CA ASP A 407 -5.83 9.26 10.44
C ASP A 407 -6.83 10.10 9.61
N GLY A 408 -7.13 9.67 8.39
CA GLY A 408 -7.96 10.36 7.41
C GLY A 408 -7.25 11.51 6.72
N LEU A 409 -5.92 11.56 6.75
CA LEU A 409 -5.08 12.60 6.15
C LEU A 409 -4.18 12.06 5.03
N LEU A 410 -3.79 12.97 4.14
CA LEU A 410 -2.91 12.69 3.00
C LEU A 410 -1.77 13.69 2.98
N GLU A 411 -0.54 13.19 2.97
CA GLU A 411 0.69 13.96 2.91
C GLU A 411 1.00 14.38 1.48
N ILE A 412 1.00 15.68 1.20
CA ILE A 412 1.40 16.23 -0.09
C ILE A 412 2.82 16.80 0.02
N PHE A 413 3.75 16.23 -0.73
CA PHE A 413 5.13 16.72 -0.81
C PHE A 413 5.63 16.86 -2.25
N GLY A 414 6.64 17.71 -2.42
CA GLY A 414 7.30 17.97 -3.68
C GLY A 414 8.70 17.38 -3.75
N LEU A 415 9.01 16.75 -4.88
CA LEU A 415 10.38 16.38 -5.26
C LEU A 415 10.93 17.43 -6.24
N LYS A 416 12.18 17.86 -6.03
CA LYS A 416 12.85 18.88 -6.85
C LYS A 416 13.63 18.22 -7.99
N GLN A 417 14.90 18.56 -8.15
CA GLN A 417 15.84 17.95 -9.10
C GLN A 417 16.43 16.64 -8.57
N GLY A 418 17.10 15.88 -9.42
CA GLY A 418 17.56 14.53 -9.10
C GLY A 418 18.46 14.37 -7.91
N TRP A 419 19.37 15.30 -7.66
CA TRP A 419 20.20 15.26 -6.45
C TRP A 419 19.34 15.37 -5.18
N HIS A 420 18.37 16.28 -5.18
CA HIS A 420 17.45 16.42 -4.05
C HIS A 420 16.60 15.15 -3.90
N ALA A 421 16.01 14.67 -4.98
CA ALA A 421 15.19 13.46 -4.94
C ALA A 421 16.03 12.23 -4.51
N SER A 422 17.28 12.10 -4.98
CA SER A 422 18.24 11.09 -4.53
C SER A 422 18.49 11.18 -3.03
N PHE A 423 18.77 12.38 -2.51
CA PHE A 423 19.01 12.59 -1.09
C PHE A 423 17.77 12.31 -0.22
N VAL A 424 16.56 12.57 -0.74
CA VAL A 424 15.31 12.14 -0.11
C VAL A 424 15.21 10.62 -0.08
N MET A 425 15.48 9.93 -1.20
CA MET A 425 15.41 8.46 -1.25
C MET A 425 16.51 7.75 -0.46
N VAL A 426 17.59 8.44 -0.09
CA VAL A 426 18.61 7.93 0.83
C VAL A 426 18.49 8.51 2.24
N GLU A 427 17.39 9.20 2.54
CA GLU A 427 17.05 9.77 3.87
C GLU A 427 18.10 10.73 4.44
N LEU A 428 18.87 11.39 3.56
CA LEU A 428 19.80 12.45 3.95
C LEU A 428 19.07 13.78 4.17
N ILE A 429 17.95 14.00 3.46
CA ILE A 429 17.09 15.18 3.60
C ILE A 429 15.62 14.77 3.53
N SER A 430 14.72 15.58 4.10
CA SER A 430 13.27 15.42 3.90
C SER A 430 12.84 16.01 2.55
N ALA A 431 11.72 15.51 2.02
CA ALA A 431 11.08 16.13 0.87
C ALA A 431 10.57 17.55 1.19
N LYS A 432 10.17 18.29 0.16
CA LYS A 432 9.56 19.61 0.37
C LYS A 432 8.10 19.42 0.78
N HIS A 433 7.78 19.62 2.05
CA HIS A 433 6.37 19.58 2.52
C HIS A 433 5.54 20.67 1.85
N ILE A 434 4.43 20.28 1.24
CA ILE A 434 3.49 21.19 0.57
C ILE A 434 2.26 21.40 1.45
N ALA A 435 1.51 20.32 1.74
CA ALA A 435 0.28 20.37 2.52
C ALA A 435 -0.05 19.01 3.16
N GLN A 436 -0.92 19.03 4.16
CA GLN A 436 -1.68 17.85 4.60
C GLN A 436 -3.15 18.16 4.37
N ILE A 437 -3.86 17.25 3.70
CA ILE A 437 -5.29 17.36 3.43
C ILE A 437 -6.02 16.23 4.13
N GLY A 438 -7.31 16.40 4.44
CA GLY A 438 -8.06 15.35 5.13
C GLY A 438 -9.48 15.19 4.62
N ASN A 439 -10.04 14.03 4.89
CA ASN A 439 -11.37 13.66 4.44
C ASN A 439 -12.47 14.31 5.31
N TYR A 440 -13.53 14.79 4.66
CA TYR A 440 -14.73 15.36 5.30
C TYR A 440 -15.72 14.31 5.82
N LYS A 441 -15.69 13.10 5.27
CA LYS A 441 -16.62 12.01 5.62
C LYS A 441 -15.82 10.81 6.11
N ARG A 442 -15.85 10.58 7.42
CA ARG A 442 -15.30 9.37 8.06
C ARG A 442 -16.33 8.26 8.12
#